data_AF-A0A3Q9L070-F1
#
_entry.id   AF-A0A3Q9L070-F1
#
_cell.length_a   1.000
_cell.length_b   1.000
_cell.length_c   1.000
_cell.angle_alpha   90.00
_cell.angle_beta   90.00
_cell.angle_gamma   90.00
#
_symmetry.space_group_name_H-M   'P 1'
#
loop_
_entity.id
_entity.type
_entity.pdbx_description
1 polymer ?
#
loop_
_entity_poly.entity_id
_entity_poly.type
_entity_poly.pdbx_seq_one_letter_code
_entity_poly.pdbx_strand_id
1 'polypeptide(L)'
;MAALMQATGASQAEIAASLGVGQAQVSRRQSGSAAWTLADCDALAAHFGIDVLDLLAGPTRACETLPARRRRPARAREVTR
;
A
#
# COMPACT_ATOMS: atom_id res chain seq x y z
N MET A 1 -1.86 5.10 -0.91
CA MET A 1 -1.25 3.77 -1.19
C MET A 1 0.27 3.78 -1.28
N ALA A 2 0.91 4.80 -1.86
CA ALA A 2 2.37 4.86 -1.97
C ALA A 2 3.12 4.68 -0.63
N ALA A 3 2.60 5.22 0.48
CA ALA A 3 3.19 5.04 1.82
C ALA A 3 3.24 3.56 2.26
N LEU A 4 2.15 2.81 2.06
CA LEU A 4 2.11 1.37 2.37
C LEU A 4 3.03 0.56 1.47
N MET A 5 3.11 0.90 0.18
CA MET A 5 4.04 0.28 -0.75
C MET A 5 5.49 0.53 -0.33
N GLN A 6 5.84 1.74 0.09
CA GLN A 6 7.17 2.03 0.62
C GLN A 6 7.46 1.28 1.92
N ALA A 7 6.47 1.17 2.82
CA ALA A 7 6.60 0.47 4.09
C ALA A 7 6.73 -1.05 3.95
N THR A 8 6.15 -1.63 2.90
CA THR A 8 6.14 -3.08 2.65
C THR A 8 7.15 -3.54 1.60
N GLY A 9 7.56 -2.64 0.70
CA GLY A 9 8.30 -2.98 -0.50
C GLY A 9 7.42 -3.40 -1.69
N ALA A 10 6.09 -3.38 -1.55
CA ALA A 10 5.18 -3.77 -2.62
C ALA A 10 5.29 -2.86 -3.86
N SER A 11 5.17 -3.46 -5.03
CA SER A 11 5.21 -2.83 -6.35
C SER A 11 3.80 -2.51 -6.87
N GLN A 12 3.69 -1.59 -7.84
CA GLN A 12 2.39 -1.29 -8.46
C GLN A 12 1.83 -2.50 -9.22
N ALA A 13 2.70 -3.40 -9.70
CA ALA A 13 2.29 -4.63 -10.38
C ALA A 13 1.61 -5.61 -9.41
N GLU A 14 2.13 -5.77 -8.20
CA GLU A 14 1.49 -6.61 -7.17
C GLU A 14 0.14 -6.05 -6.74
N ILE A 15 0.03 -4.71 -6.63
CA ILE A 15 -1.25 -4.05 -6.37
C ILE A 15 -2.23 -4.22 -7.53
N ALA A 16 -1.75 -4.16 -8.77
CA ALA A 16 -2.58 -4.39 -9.94
C ALA A 16 -3.13 -5.82 -9.95
N ALA A 17 -2.29 -6.80 -9.62
CA ALA A 17 -2.67 -8.21 -9.52
C ALA A 17 -3.72 -8.46 -8.41
N SER A 18 -3.59 -7.83 -7.23
CA SER A 18 -4.58 -8.00 -6.14
C SER A 18 -5.96 -7.40 -6.46
N LEU A 19 -6.00 -6.46 -7.40
CA LEU A 19 -7.21 -5.78 -7.86
C LEU A 19 -7.79 -6.38 -9.15
N GLY A 20 -7.06 -7.28 -9.82
CA GLY A 20 -7.45 -7.81 -11.13
C GLY A 20 -7.43 -6.75 -12.24
N VAL A 21 -6.59 -5.71 -12.12
CA VAL A 21 -6.47 -4.61 -13.10
C VAL A 21 -5.05 -4.52 -13.65
N GLY A 22 -4.84 -3.69 -14.67
CA GLY A 22 -3.50 -3.39 -15.19
C GLY A 22 -2.74 -2.35 -14.36
N GLN A 23 -1.40 -2.40 -14.36
CA GLN A 23 -0.54 -1.44 -13.64
C GLN A 23 -0.78 0.01 -14.07
N ALA A 24 -1.10 0.27 -15.34
CA ALA A 24 -1.48 1.61 -15.82
C ALA A 24 -2.75 2.16 -15.13
N GLN A 25 -3.70 1.29 -14.77
CA GLN A 25 -4.89 1.66 -13.99
C GLN A 25 -4.47 2.12 -12.58
N VAL A 26 -3.59 1.35 -11.92
CA VAL A 26 -3.06 1.68 -10.59
C VAL A 26 -2.29 2.99 -10.62
N SER A 27 -1.43 3.20 -11.63
CA SER A 27 -0.66 4.42 -11.81
C SER A 27 -1.57 5.65 -11.89
N ARG A 28 -2.60 5.62 -12.74
CA ARG A 28 -3.58 6.72 -12.86
C ARG A 28 -4.32 6.99 -11.55
N ARG A 29 -4.64 5.96 -10.78
CA ARG A 29 -5.29 6.13 -9.47
C ARG A 29 -4.35 6.71 -8.42
N GLN A 30 -3.06 6.40 -8.49
CA GLN A 30 -2.06 6.96 -7.58
C GLN A 30 -1.72 8.42 -7.91
N SER A 31 -1.79 8.82 -9.18
CA SER A 31 -1.64 10.22 -9.61
C SER A 31 -2.90 11.06 -9.38
N GLY A 32 -3.99 10.46 -8.89
CA GLY A 32 -5.27 11.14 -8.69
C GLY A 32 -6.06 11.39 -9.99
N SER A 33 -5.59 10.86 -11.12
CA SER A 33 -6.26 10.99 -12.43
C SER A 33 -7.44 10.02 -12.58
N ALA A 34 -7.59 9.06 -11.67
CA ALA A 34 -8.74 8.18 -11.56
C ALA A 34 -9.05 7.92 -10.08
N ALA A 35 -10.34 7.75 -9.76
CA ALA A 35 -10.76 7.45 -8.39
C ALA A 35 -10.51 5.98 -8.02
N TRP A 36 -10.31 5.74 -6.72
CA TRP A 36 -10.42 4.42 -6.11
C TRP A 36 -11.88 4.12 -5.82
N THR A 37 -12.36 2.95 -6.20
CA THR A 37 -13.68 2.48 -5.75
C THR A 37 -13.58 1.95 -4.32
N LEU A 38 -14.71 1.86 -3.61
CA LEU A 38 -14.72 1.26 -2.27
C LEU A 38 -14.29 -0.22 -2.29
N ALA A 39 -14.69 -0.96 -3.33
CA ALA A 39 -14.24 -2.35 -3.52
C ALA A 39 -12.71 -2.45 -3.73
N ASP A 40 -12.10 -1.48 -4.42
CA ASP A 40 -10.63 -1.44 -4.51
C ASP A 40 -10.01 -1.20 -3.12
N CYS A 41 -10.61 -0.33 -2.30
CA CYS A 41 -10.14 -0.08 -0.94
C CYS A 41 -10.23 -1.33 -0.07
N ASP A 42 -11.32 -2.09 -0.14
CA ASP A 42 -11.47 -3.36 0.57
C ASP A 42 -10.40 -4.38 0.14
N ALA A 43 -10.22 -4.57 -1.17
CA ALA A 43 -9.22 -5.49 -1.71
C ALA A 43 -7.78 -5.09 -1.31
N LEU A 44 -7.50 -3.79 -1.30
CA LEU A 44 -6.21 -3.26 -0.86
C LEU A 44 -6.00 -3.44 0.65
N ALA A 45 -7.02 -3.19 1.46
CA ALA A 45 -6.96 -3.40 2.92
C ALA A 45 -6.67 -4.88 3.22
N ALA A 46 -7.33 -5.80 2.52
CA ALA A 46 -7.05 -7.23 2.61
C ALA A 46 -5.62 -7.58 2.16
N HIS A 47 -5.17 -7.01 1.04
CA HIS A 47 -3.81 -7.20 0.53
C HIS A 47 -2.75 -6.76 1.55
N PHE A 48 -2.96 -5.63 2.23
CA PHE A 48 -2.06 -5.12 3.27
C PHE A 48 -2.32 -5.70 4.67
N GLY A 49 -3.48 -6.34 4.88
CA GLY A 49 -3.85 -7.03 6.12
C GLY A 49 -4.10 -6.06 7.25
N ILE A 50 -4.76 -4.96 6.91
CA ILE A 50 -5.21 -3.91 7.81
C ILE A 50 -6.73 -3.77 7.64
N ASP A 51 -7.38 -3.10 8.58
CA ASP A 51 -8.79 -2.76 8.45
C ASP A 51 -8.99 -1.69 7.36
N VAL A 52 -10.10 -1.75 6.62
CA VAL A 52 -10.39 -0.77 5.57
C VAL A 52 -10.61 0.63 6.14
N LEU A 53 -11.13 0.77 7.35
CA LEU A 53 -11.29 2.06 8.02
C LEU A 53 -9.93 2.65 8.41
N ASP A 54 -8.96 1.81 8.82
CA ASP A 54 -7.58 2.26 9.05
C ASP A 54 -6.92 2.72 7.75
N LEU A 55 -7.24 2.06 6.62
CA LEU A 55 -6.78 2.47 5.30
C LEU A 55 -7.35 3.85 4.91
N LEU A 56 -8.66 4.05 5.10
CA LEU A 56 -9.37 5.28 4.74
C LEU A 56 -9.08 6.44 5.70
N ALA A 57 -8.70 6.16 6.94
CA ALA A 57 -8.24 7.15 7.91
C ALA A 57 -6.93 7.85 7.48
N GLY A 58 -6.21 7.29 6.50
CA GLY A 58 -5.11 7.94 5.84
C GLY A 58 -3.77 7.21 5.99
N PRO A 59 -2.72 7.72 5.32
CA PRO A 59 -1.44 7.01 5.18
C PRO A 59 -0.72 6.76 6.49
N THR A 60 -0.79 7.69 7.45
CA THR A 60 -0.16 7.52 8.78
C THR A 60 -0.79 6.35 9.52
N ARG A 61 -2.12 6.36 9.67
CA ARG A 61 -2.87 5.32 10.40
C ARG A 61 -2.67 3.95 9.76
N ALA A 62 -2.78 3.87 8.43
CA ALA A 62 -2.60 2.63 7.70
C ALA A 62 -1.20 2.00 7.91
N CYS A 63 -0.15 2.83 7.95
CA CYS A 63 1.21 2.37 8.22
C CYS A 63 1.41 1.89 9.68
N GLU A 64 0.78 2.57 10.64
CA GLU A 64 0.84 2.21 12.06
C GLU A 64 0.20 0.84 12.34
N THR A 65 -0.92 0.54 11.67
CA THR A 65 -1.65 -0.73 11.84
C THR A 65 -1.11 -1.87 10.99
N LEU A 66 -0.11 -1.60 10.13
CA LEU A 66 0.51 -2.61 9.27
C LEU A 66 1.15 -3.73 10.11
N PRO A 67 0.83 -5.02 9.84
CA PRO A 67 1.42 -6.13 10.57
C PRO A 67 2.95 -6.16 10.47
N ALA A 68 3.64 -6.45 11.57
CA ALA A 68 5.11 -6.44 11.63
C ALA A 68 5.77 -7.30 10.53
N ARG A 69 5.22 -8.49 10.25
CA ARG A 69 5.70 -9.40 9.18
C ARG A 69 5.65 -8.81 7.77
N ARG A 70 4.83 -7.79 7.54
CA ARG A 70 4.68 -7.11 6.25
C ARG A 70 5.55 -5.87 6.13
N ARG A 71 6.12 -5.37 7.24
CA ARG A 71 7.04 -4.24 7.19
C ARG A 71 8.34 -4.70 6.55
N ARG A 72 8.82 -3.93 5.57
CA ARG A 72 10.16 -4.10 5.04
C ARG A 72 11.14 -4.02 6.21
N PRO A 73 12.11 -4.93 6.33
CA PRO A 73 13.13 -4.82 7.37
C PRO A 73 13.81 -3.46 7.28
N ALA A 74 14.00 -2.81 8.42
CA ALA A 74 14.80 -1.60 8.48
C ALA A 74 16.18 -1.96 7.96
N ARG A 75 16.63 -1.35 6.86
CA ARG A 75 18.05 -1.41 6.52
C ARG A 75 18.77 -0.82 7.71
N ALA A 76 19.61 -1.62 8.37
CA ALA A 76 20.55 -1.10 9.35
C ALA A 76 21.26 0.06 8.65
N ARG A 77 21.12 1.27 9.18
CA ARG A 77 21.88 2.41 8.68
C ARG A 77 23.34 2.03 8.95
N GLU A 78 24.07 1.64 7.92
CA GLU A 78 25.52 1.56 7.99
C GLU A 78 26.01 2.97 8.29
N VAL A 79 26.30 3.20 9.57
CA VAL A 79 27.05 4.37 10.02
C VAL A 79 28.50 4.05 9.66
N THR A 80 28.89 4.40 8.43
CA THR A 80 30.31 4.41 8.05
C THR A 80 30.98 5.47 8.91
N ARG A 81 31.84 5.01 9.83
CA ARG A 81 32.65 5.84 10.72
C ARG A 81 33.94 6.27 10.02
#